data_AF-A0A6A6HQ57-F1
#
_entry.id   AF-A0A6A6HQ57-F1
#
_cell.length_a   1.000
_cell.length_b   1.000
_cell.length_c   1.000
_cell.angle_alpha   90.00
_cell.angle_beta   90.00
_cell.angle_gamma   90.00
#
_symmetry.space_group_name_H-M   'P 1'
#
loop_
_entity.id
_entity.type
_entity.pdbx_description
1 polymer ?
#
loop_
_entity_poly.entity_id
_entity_poly.type
_entity_poly.pdbx_seq_one_letter_code
_entity_poly.pdbx_strand_id
1 'polypeptide(L)'
;MDPVLNLYGKIVEVRKLPIKEYVVRERSFTKRELLPEQLQKGPGEKLWLWKWGKERLLNEAHALNVVRQHTSIPVPEVLDYGVDDMGRTFVTMERIYGITLESIGKECRMPSSGRKAHVSHGECKICADTAHANTDIFITNHVLPQLRRLTSDVTGLDGFVLPPPRITETVPRAAWQPITSAKREFVFVHGDLARHNIMISPETLEVTCIFDWEHAGYFPLELEVDAWRMNHSEYFQLFTCQERIQRELELIGGKGRLPSCMKEGFMLRSE
;
A
#
# COMPACT_ATOMS: atom_id res chain seq x y z
N MET A 1 25.50 -19.93 -15.35
CA MET A 1 25.11 -18.89 -14.38
C MET A 1 23.62 -18.84 -14.36
N ASP A 2 23.02 -18.86 -13.17
CA ASP A 2 21.56 -18.82 -13.00
C ASP A 2 21.00 -17.55 -13.67
N PRO A 3 20.12 -17.65 -14.67
CA PRO A 3 19.56 -16.48 -15.37
C PRO A 3 18.85 -15.50 -14.42
N VAL A 4 18.42 -15.99 -13.25
CA VAL A 4 17.74 -15.22 -12.21
C VAL A 4 18.68 -14.21 -11.49
N LEU A 5 19.97 -14.53 -11.39
CA LEU A 5 20.94 -13.71 -10.64
C LEU A 5 21.23 -12.36 -11.31
N ASN A 6 21.17 -12.30 -12.65
CA ASN A 6 21.34 -11.06 -13.41
C ASN A 6 20.10 -10.14 -13.36
N LEU A 7 18.92 -10.72 -13.20
CA LEU A 7 17.65 -9.98 -13.19
C LEU A 7 17.47 -9.21 -11.86
N TYR A 8 17.73 -9.88 -10.74
CA TYR A 8 17.43 -9.33 -9.42
C TYR A 8 18.63 -8.64 -8.73
N GLY A 9 19.86 -9.04 -9.07
CA GLY A 9 21.07 -8.63 -8.38
C GLY A 9 21.25 -9.29 -7.01
N LYS A 10 22.28 -8.82 -6.27
CA LYS A 10 22.65 -9.40 -4.97
C LYS A 10 21.66 -9.03 -3.87
N ILE A 11 21.55 -9.88 -2.85
CA ILE A 11 20.78 -9.56 -1.64
C ILE A 11 21.47 -8.41 -0.91
N VAL A 12 20.69 -7.38 -0.59
CA VAL A 12 21.12 -6.22 0.19
C VAL A 12 20.59 -6.35 1.63
N GLU A 13 19.33 -6.73 1.80
CA GLU A 13 18.69 -6.85 3.10
C GLU A 13 17.63 -7.95 3.05
N VAL A 14 17.48 -8.70 4.14
CA VAL A 14 16.31 -9.54 4.39
C VAL A 14 15.66 -9.06 5.68
N ARG A 15 14.45 -8.53 5.58
CA ARG A 15 13.68 -8.03 6.72
C ARG A 15 12.52 -8.98 7.01
N LYS A 16 12.59 -9.62 8.17
CA LYS A 16 11.48 -10.46 8.66
C LYS A 16 10.51 -9.61 9.46
N LEU A 17 9.29 -9.49 8.96
CA LEU A 17 8.17 -8.88 9.69
C LEU A 17 7.39 -9.99 10.43
N PRO A 18 6.46 -9.64 11.34
CA PRO A 18 5.69 -10.65 12.07
C PRO A 18 4.86 -11.60 11.21
N ILE A 19 4.44 -11.14 10.01
CA ILE A 19 3.47 -11.83 9.15
C ILE A 19 3.95 -12.10 7.72
N LYS A 20 5.03 -11.44 7.29
CA LYS A 20 5.62 -11.56 5.94
C LYS A 20 7.12 -11.26 5.98
N GLU A 21 7.85 -11.63 4.93
CA GLU A 21 9.26 -11.31 4.77
C GLU A 21 9.48 -10.43 3.54
N TYR A 22 10.37 -9.47 3.68
CA TYR A 22 10.87 -8.64 2.58
C TYR A 22 12.30 -9.06 2.24
N VAL A 23 12.56 -9.35 0.97
CA VAL A 23 13.90 -9.59 0.44
C VAL A 23 14.24 -8.45 -0.50
N VAL A 24 15.17 -7.61 -0.06
CA VAL A 24 15.66 -6.47 -0.84
C VAL A 24 16.93 -6.90 -1.57
N ARG A 25 16.94 -6.73 -2.88
CA ARG A 25 18.11 -6.96 -3.74
C ARG A 25 18.56 -5.65 -4.39
N GLU A 26 19.66 -5.67 -5.11
CA GLU A 26 20.17 -4.49 -5.83
C GLU A 26 19.19 -3.98 -6.90
N ARG A 27 18.36 -4.85 -7.49
CA ARG A 27 17.44 -4.43 -8.56
C ARG A 27 15.99 -4.84 -8.33
N SER A 28 15.72 -5.66 -7.33
CA SER A 28 14.38 -6.12 -7.02
C SER A 28 14.03 -6.04 -5.54
N PHE A 29 12.73 -6.06 -5.28
CA PHE A 29 12.13 -6.15 -3.97
C PHE A 29 11.08 -7.27 -4.00
N THR A 30 11.23 -8.24 -3.10
CA THR A 30 10.29 -9.36 -2.99
C THR A 30 9.52 -9.26 -1.68
N LYS A 31 8.20 -9.35 -1.76
CA LYS A 31 7.33 -9.67 -0.61
C LYS A 31 6.99 -11.15 -0.67
N ARG A 32 7.07 -11.85 0.45
CA ARG A 32 6.79 -13.29 0.54
C ARG A 32 6.12 -13.66 1.85
N GLU A 33 5.27 -14.67 1.82
CA GLU A 33 4.72 -15.29 3.04
C GLU A 33 5.84 -15.82 3.95
N LEU A 34 5.54 -15.98 5.24
CA LEU A 34 6.42 -16.73 6.14
C LEU A 34 6.11 -18.22 6.04
N LEU A 35 7.11 -19.06 6.33
CA LEU A 35 6.84 -20.48 6.58
C LEU A 35 6.05 -20.63 7.89
N PRO A 36 5.22 -21.67 8.04
CA PRO A 36 4.48 -21.92 9.27
C PRO A 36 5.37 -21.93 10.54
N GLU A 37 6.59 -22.45 10.43
CA GLU A 37 7.56 -22.52 11.53
C GLU A 37 8.17 -21.16 11.90
N GLN A 38 8.02 -20.16 11.02
CA GLN A 38 8.54 -18.80 11.21
C GLN A 38 7.48 -17.85 11.79
N LEU A 39 6.22 -18.26 11.86
CA LEU A 39 5.13 -17.44 12.38
C LEU A 39 5.32 -17.19 13.87
N GLN A 40 5.22 -15.92 14.26
CA GLN A 40 5.30 -15.54 15.67
C GLN A 40 3.98 -15.89 16.40
N LYS A 41 4.09 -16.22 17.68
CA LYS A 41 2.93 -16.38 18.56
C LYS A 41 2.47 -15.01 19.07
N GLY A 42 1.17 -14.76 18.99
CA GLY A 42 0.50 -13.62 19.59
C GLY A 42 -0.01 -13.89 21.00
N PRO A 43 -0.74 -12.91 21.56
CA PRO A 43 -1.35 -13.05 22.88
C PRO A 43 -2.19 -14.33 22.97
N GLY A 44 -1.95 -15.14 24.01
CA GLY A 44 -2.63 -16.43 24.19
C GLY A 44 -2.15 -17.55 23.27
N GLU A 45 -0.89 -17.48 22.79
CA GLU A 45 -0.23 -18.49 21.95
C GLU A 45 -0.82 -18.72 20.54
N LYS A 46 -1.78 -17.89 20.11
CA LYS A 46 -2.31 -17.96 18.73
C LYS A 46 -1.29 -17.42 17.74
N LEU A 47 -1.04 -18.13 16.64
CA LEU A 47 -0.16 -17.65 15.58
C LEU A 47 -0.69 -16.36 14.95
N TRP A 48 0.19 -15.39 14.72
CA TRP A 48 -0.11 -14.20 13.92
C TRP A 48 -0.25 -14.60 12.45
N LEU A 49 -1.46 -14.99 12.05
CA LEU A 49 -1.73 -15.35 10.66
C LEU A 49 -1.90 -14.10 9.81
N TRP A 50 -1.16 -14.04 8.70
CA TRP A 50 -1.41 -13.03 7.68
C TRP A 50 -2.69 -13.37 6.94
N LYS A 51 -3.80 -12.78 7.37
CA LYS A 51 -5.10 -13.06 6.78
C LYS A 51 -5.10 -12.67 5.30
N TRP A 52 -5.40 -13.67 4.46
CA TRP A 52 -5.36 -13.57 3.00
C TRP A 52 -3.96 -13.24 2.44
N GLY A 53 -2.88 -13.71 3.08
CA GLY A 53 -1.51 -13.38 2.68
C GLY A 53 -1.20 -13.72 1.22
N LYS A 54 -1.51 -14.95 0.80
CA LYS A 54 -1.47 -15.37 -0.60
C LYS A 54 -2.25 -14.42 -1.51
N GLU A 55 -3.52 -14.19 -1.22
CA GLU A 55 -4.39 -13.39 -2.08
C GLU A 55 -3.93 -11.93 -2.15
N ARG A 56 -3.42 -11.34 -1.06
CA ARG A 56 -2.84 -10.00 -1.01
C ARG A 56 -1.63 -9.85 -1.93
N LEU A 57 -0.70 -10.81 -1.89
CA LEU A 57 0.50 -10.79 -2.75
C LEU A 57 0.14 -10.91 -4.23
N LEU A 58 -0.79 -11.82 -4.56
CA LEU A 58 -1.28 -11.96 -5.93
C LEU A 58 -2.04 -10.70 -6.37
N ASN A 59 -2.89 -10.14 -5.52
CA ASN A 59 -3.64 -8.92 -5.81
C ASN A 59 -2.72 -7.74 -6.08
N GLU A 60 -1.62 -7.60 -5.33
CA GLU A 60 -0.60 -6.58 -5.61
C GLU A 60 0.01 -6.75 -7.01
N ALA A 61 0.39 -7.97 -7.40
CA ALA A 61 0.93 -8.24 -8.73
C ALA A 61 -0.08 -7.90 -9.84
N HIS A 62 -1.34 -8.31 -9.68
CA HIS A 62 -2.41 -8.02 -10.63
C HIS A 62 -2.69 -6.52 -10.72
N ALA A 63 -2.76 -5.82 -9.59
CA ALA A 63 -3.01 -4.38 -9.55
C ALA A 63 -1.88 -3.59 -10.21
N LEU A 64 -0.62 -3.93 -9.92
CA LEU A 64 0.54 -3.30 -10.56
C LEU A 64 0.49 -3.47 -12.09
N ASN A 65 0.14 -4.66 -12.56
CA ASN A 65 -0.01 -4.92 -14.00
C ASN A 65 -1.16 -4.10 -14.62
N VAL A 66 -2.32 -4.03 -13.97
CA VAL A 66 -3.44 -3.19 -14.44
C VAL A 66 -3.02 -1.73 -14.55
N VAL A 67 -2.41 -1.17 -13.51
CA VAL A 67 -2.01 0.24 -13.48
C VAL A 67 -0.94 0.51 -14.54
N ARG A 68 0.09 -0.33 -14.65
CA ARG A 68 1.18 -0.17 -15.62
C ARG A 68 0.70 -0.26 -17.08
N GLN A 69 -0.26 -1.15 -17.36
CA GLN A 69 -0.76 -1.37 -18.72
C GLN A 69 -1.75 -0.31 -19.19
N HIS A 70 -2.51 0.30 -18.26
CA HIS A 70 -3.66 1.15 -18.62
C HIS A 70 -3.47 2.62 -18.22
N THR A 71 -2.38 2.97 -17.57
CA THR A 71 -2.10 4.33 -17.08
C THR A 71 -0.64 4.70 -17.31
N SER A 72 -0.32 5.98 -17.13
CA SER A 72 1.07 6.46 -17.05
C SER A 72 1.54 6.67 -15.60
N ILE A 73 0.81 6.14 -14.61
CA ILE A 73 1.19 6.27 -13.20
C ILE A 73 2.47 5.44 -12.98
N PRO A 74 3.53 6.03 -12.39
CA PRO A 74 4.74 5.30 -12.11
C PRO A 74 4.49 4.31 -10.96
N VAL A 75 4.63 3.03 -11.28
CA VAL A 75 4.51 1.90 -10.36
C VAL A 75 5.68 0.93 -10.59
N PRO A 76 6.07 0.12 -9.59
CA PRO A 76 7.12 -0.88 -9.78
C PRO A 76 6.76 -1.87 -10.89
N GLU A 77 7.74 -2.26 -11.70
CA GLU A 77 7.55 -3.37 -12.64
C GLU A 77 7.45 -4.70 -11.91
N VAL A 78 6.41 -5.49 -12.17
CA VAL A 78 6.34 -6.87 -11.68
C VAL A 78 7.33 -7.72 -12.47
N LEU A 79 8.28 -8.34 -11.77
CA LEU A 79 9.31 -9.18 -12.38
C LEU A 79 8.96 -10.67 -12.30
N ASP A 80 8.33 -11.09 -11.21
CA ASP A 80 7.89 -12.47 -11.00
C ASP A 80 6.88 -12.55 -9.85
N TYR A 81 5.99 -13.53 -9.85
CA TYR A 81 5.08 -13.82 -8.74
C TYR A 81 4.56 -15.25 -8.86
N GLY A 82 4.27 -15.88 -7.73
CA GLY A 82 3.83 -17.27 -7.72
C GLY A 82 4.04 -17.93 -6.38
N VAL A 83 4.32 -19.22 -6.40
CA VAL A 83 4.61 -20.04 -5.22
C VAL A 83 6.03 -20.56 -5.34
N ASP A 84 6.85 -20.36 -4.31
CA ASP A 84 8.23 -20.86 -4.30
C ASP A 84 8.30 -22.36 -4.00
N ASP A 85 9.49 -22.96 -4.13
CA ASP A 85 9.72 -24.39 -3.90
C ASP A 85 9.36 -24.85 -2.47
N MET A 86 9.20 -23.90 -1.54
CA MET A 86 8.80 -24.16 -0.15
C MET A 86 7.31 -23.94 0.09
N GLY A 87 6.51 -23.71 -0.97
CA GLY A 87 5.06 -23.53 -0.88
C GLY A 87 4.62 -22.14 -0.43
N ARG A 88 5.51 -21.13 -0.42
CA ARG A 88 5.15 -19.75 -0.03
C ARG A 88 4.79 -18.91 -1.23
N THR A 89 3.71 -18.15 -1.12
CA THR A 89 3.38 -17.16 -2.13
C THR A 89 4.35 -15.98 -2.07
N PHE A 90 4.72 -15.44 -3.22
CA PHE A 90 5.56 -14.24 -3.33
C PHE A 90 5.16 -13.36 -4.51
N VAL A 91 5.55 -12.09 -4.41
CA VAL A 91 5.63 -11.15 -5.54
C VAL A 91 6.99 -10.47 -5.50
N THR A 92 7.68 -10.45 -6.64
CA THR A 92 8.96 -9.79 -6.87
C THR A 92 8.76 -8.69 -7.89
N MET A 93 9.20 -7.49 -7.55
CA MET A 93 9.07 -6.30 -8.38
C MET A 93 10.37 -5.53 -8.45
N GLU A 94 10.45 -4.56 -9.36
CA GLU A 94 11.54 -3.59 -9.46
C GLU A 94 11.78 -2.91 -8.11
N ARG A 95 13.04 -2.77 -7.72
CA ARG A 95 13.40 -1.97 -6.56
C ARG A 95 13.34 -0.49 -6.90
N ILE A 96 12.45 0.23 -6.23
CA ILE A 96 12.38 1.68 -6.31
C ILE A 96 13.31 2.32 -5.28
N TYR A 97 14.08 3.30 -5.73
CA TYR A 97 14.96 4.10 -4.90
C TYR A 97 14.34 5.45 -4.59
N GLY A 98 14.45 5.88 -3.34
CA GLY A 98 13.97 7.19 -2.91
C GLY A 98 13.71 7.21 -1.41
N ILE A 99 12.93 8.19 -0.99
CA ILE A 99 12.49 8.37 0.39
C ILE A 99 10.98 8.50 0.36
N THR A 100 10.28 7.84 1.29
CA THR A 100 8.84 7.97 1.36
C THR A 100 8.44 9.41 1.66
N LEU A 101 7.26 9.83 1.18
CA LEU A 101 6.72 11.15 1.50
C LEU A 101 6.58 11.35 3.02
N GLU A 102 6.29 10.30 3.78
CA GLU A 102 6.26 10.34 5.24
C GLU A 102 7.62 10.73 5.87
N SER A 103 8.72 10.30 5.26
CA SER A 103 10.07 10.50 5.82
C SER A 103 10.89 11.61 5.15
N ILE A 104 10.39 12.22 4.07
CA ILE A 104 11.14 13.21 3.28
C ILE A 104 11.58 14.42 4.13
N GLY A 105 10.76 14.81 5.11
CA GLY A 105 10.99 15.95 5.98
C GLY A 105 11.93 15.71 7.15
N LYS A 106 12.40 14.48 7.41
CA LYS A 106 13.24 14.18 8.59
C LYS A 106 14.62 14.84 8.56
N GLU A 107 15.10 15.20 7.37
CA GLU A 107 16.34 15.95 7.17
C GLU A 107 16.29 16.81 5.90
N CYS A 108 17.20 17.78 5.78
CA CYS A 108 17.28 18.62 4.60
C CYS A 108 17.83 17.84 3.39
N ARG A 109 17.15 17.92 2.25
CA ARG A 109 17.55 17.22 1.02
C ARG A 109 18.40 18.05 0.04
N MET A 110 18.48 19.35 0.27
CA MET A 110 19.26 20.27 -0.57
C MET A 110 20.76 19.97 -0.65
N PRO A 111 21.45 19.53 0.43
CA PRO A 111 22.87 19.18 0.36
C PRO A 111 23.16 18.13 -0.71
N SER A 112 22.29 17.11 -0.82
CA SER A 112 22.40 16.06 -1.83
C SER A 112 22.20 16.57 -3.26
N SER A 113 21.55 17.73 -3.43
CA SER A 113 21.37 18.38 -4.74
C SER A 113 22.44 19.44 -5.07
N GLY A 114 23.49 19.59 -4.25
CA GLY A 114 24.47 20.68 -4.39
C GLY A 114 23.92 22.09 -4.11
N ARG A 115 22.72 22.18 -3.50
CA ARG A 115 22.06 23.43 -3.11
C ARG A 115 22.35 23.77 -1.65
N LYS A 116 22.21 25.04 -1.30
CA LYS A 116 22.35 25.49 0.09
C LYS A 116 21.32 24.78 0.98
N ALA A 117 21.80 24.20 2.07
CA ALA A 117 20.94 23.57 3.06
C ALA A 117 19.91 24.56 3.62
N HIS A 118 18.66 24.13 3.75
CA HIS A 118 17.61 24.88 4.44
C HIS A 118 17.81 24.90 5.95
N VAL A 119 18.29 23.78 6.51
CA VAL A 119 18.60 23.58 7.93
C VAL A 119 19.89 22.75 8.04
N SER A 120 20.63 22.91 9.13
CA SER A 120 21.89 22.19 9.37
C SER A 120 21.70 20.75 9.87
N HIS A 121 20.62 20.48 10.62
CA HIS A 121 20.27 19.14 11.12
C HIS A 121 18.79 19.07 11.47
N GLY A 122 18.25 17.84 11.56
CA GLY A 122 16.87 17.59 11.96
C GLY A 122 15.84 17.96 10.90
N GLU A 123 14.59 18.09 11.33
CA GLU A 123 13.44 18.24 10.44
C GLU A 123 13.54 19.46 9.52
N CYS A 124 13.24 19.25 8.24
CA CYS A 124 13.26 20.26 7.19
C CYS A 124 11.85 20.49 6.64
N LYS A 125 11.13 21.44 7.23
CA LYS A 125 9.77 21.81 6.82
C LYS A 125 9.69 22.26 5.36
N ILE A 126 10.70 22.96 4.85
CA ILE A 126 10.71 23.43 3.45
C ILE A 126 10.72 22.24 2.48
N CYS A 127 11.55 21.21 2.73
CA CYS A 127 11.56 20.00 1.91
C CYS A 127 10.24 19.22 2.03
N ALA A 128 9.71 19.12 3.25
CA ALA A 128 8.42 18.45 3.49
C ALA A 128 7.27 19.13 2.76
N ASP A 129 7.09 20.44 2.96
CA ASP A 129 6.01 21.23 2.34
C ASP A 129 6.08 21.17 0.81
N THR A 130 7.28 21.28 0.24
CA THR A 130 7.49 21.21 -1.22
C THR A 130 7.09 19.84 -1.75
N ALA A 131 7.57 18.76 -1.13
CA ALA A 131 7.24 17.40 -1.55
C ALA A 131 5.74 17.09 -1.39
N HIS A 132 5.10 17.58 -0.32
CA HIS A 132 3.66 17.44 -0.11
C HIS A 132 2.87 18.19 -1.19
N ALA A 133 3.25 19.43 -1.53
CA ALA A 133 2.59 20.21 -2.57
C ALA A 133 2.74 19.55 -3.96
N ASN A 134 3.95 19.12 -4.31
CA ASN A 134 4.23 18.39 -5.55
C ASN A 134 3.41 17.10 -5.63
N THR A 135 3.37 16.34 -4.53
CA THR A 135 2.57 15.11 -4.46
C THR A 135 1.08 15.40 -4.62
N ASP A 136 0.56 16.45 -3.99
CA ASP A 136 -0.86 16.77 -4.06
C ASP A 136 -1.29 17.11 -5.49
N ILE A 137 -0.49 17.91 -6.18
CA ILE A 137 -0.66 18.25 -7.59
C ILE A 137 -0.60 16.97 -8.44
N PHE A 138 0.41 16.13 -8.22
CA PHE A 138 0.59 14.89 -8.97
C PHE A 138 -0.60 13.94 -8.78
N ILE A 139 -1.01 13.68 -7.54
CA ILE A 139 -2.12 12.76 -7.27
C ILE A 139 -3.44 13.30 -7.84
N THR A 140 -3.73 14.57 -7.57
CA THR A 140 -5.00 15.20 -7.98
C THR A 140 -5.13 15.29 -9.50
N ASN A 141 -4.06 15.69 -10.20
CA ASN A 141 -4.13 16.00 -11.62
C ASN A 141 -3.68 14.84 -12.53
N HIS A 142 -2.87 13.92 -12.01
CA HIS A 142 -2.31 12.82 -12.80
C HIS A 142 -2.85 11.45 -12.36
N VAL A 143 -2.86 11.12 -11.07
CA VAL A 143 -3.15 9.75 -10.60
C VAL A 143 -4.66 9.49 -10.59
N LEU A 144 -5.42 10.25 -9.80
CA LEU A 144 -6.85 10.00 -9.61
C LEU A 144 -7.65 10.04 -10.91
N PRO A 145 -7.42 10.99 -11.85
CA PRO A 145 -8.16 11.00 -13.11
C PRO A 145 -7.92 9.76 -13.96
N GLN A 146 -6.76 9.11 -13.85
CA GLN A 146 -6.45 7.88 -14.58
C GLN A 146 -7.11 6.67 -13.95
N LEU A 147 -6.98 6.51 -12.63
CA LEU A 147 -7.61 5.42 -11.89
C LEU A 147 -9.14 5.45 -12.05
N ARG A 148 -9.75 6.63 -11.98
CA ARG A 148 -11.20 6.82 -12.13
C ARG A 148 -11.76 6.48 -13.51
N ARG A 149 -10.91 6.41 -14.55
CA ARG A 149 -11.33 5.96 -15.89
C ARG A 149 -11.38 4.43 -16.01
N LEU A 150 -10.67 3.72 -15.14
CA LEU A 150 -10.73 2.28 -15.06
C LEU A 150 -11.98 1.93 -14.26
N THR A 151 -13.04 1.50 -14.95
CA THR A 151 -14.33 1.21 -14.33
C THR A 151 -14.67 -0.26 -14.40
N SER A 152 -15.52 -0.72 -13.49
CA SER A 152 -16.06 -2.08 -13.42
C SER A 152 -17.50 -2.06 -12.91
N ASP A 153 -18.26 -3.06 -13.31
CA ASP A 153 -19.59 -3.40 -12.81
C ASP A 153 -19.53 -4.43 -11.67
N VAL A 154 -18.35 -4.88 -11.27
CA VAL A 154 -18.12 -5.75 -10.10
C VAL A 154 -17.00 -5.22 -9.20
N THR A 155 -17.17 -5.33 -7.88
CA THR A 155 -16.13 -4.95 -6.91
C THR A 155 -14.99 -5.97 -6.82
N GLY A 156 -13.82 -5.51 -6.38
CA GLY A 156 -12.60 -6.32 -6.26
C GLY A 156 -11.73 -6.30 -7.51
N LEU A 157 -10.79 -7.23 -7.60
CA LEU A 157 -9.92 -7.46 -8.74
C LEU A 157 -9.73 -8.96 -8.92
N ASP A 158 -9.93 -9.47 -10.14
CA ASP A 158 -9.80 -10.89 -10.48
C ASP A 158 -10.57 -11.84 -9.53
N GLY A 159 -11.75 -11.39 -9.09
CA GLY A 159 -12.64 -12.16 -8.20
C GLY A 159 -12.26 -12.10 -6.71
N PHE A 160 -11.16 -11.44 -6.34
CA PHE A 160 -10.79 -11.19 -4.96
C PHE A 160 -11.19 -9.79 -4.51
N VAL A 161 -11.81 -9.68 -3.33
CA VAL A 161 -12.22 -8.40 -2.74
C VAL A 161 -11.45 -8.18 -1.46
N LEU A 162 -10.65 -7.12 -1.45
CA LEU A 162 -9.97 -6.65 -0.25
C LEU A 162 -10.24 -5.15 -0.07
N PRO A 163 -11.19 -4.77 0.80
CA PRO A 163 -11.44 -3.36 1.08
C PRO A 163 -10.21 -2.67 1.69
N PRO A 164 -10.20 -1.33 1.76
CA PRO A 164 -9.15 -0.56 2.43
C PRO A 164 -8.76 -1.10 3.83
N PRO A 165 -7.49 -0.93 4.26
CA PRO A 165 -6.99 -1.45 5.54
C PRO A 165 -7.88 -1.08 6.73
N ARG A 166 -8.29 0.19 6.81
CA ARG A 166 -9.20 0.73 7.85
C ARG A 166 -10.51 -0.03 8.00
N ILE A 167 -11.02 -0.64 6.93
CA ILE A 167 -12.21 -1.50 6.98
C ILE A 167 -11.80 -2.93 7.37
N THR A 168 -10.79 -3.50 6.72
CA THR A 168 -10.40 -4.92 6.94
C THR A 168 -9.85 -5.21 8.32
N GLU A 169 -9.20 -4.24 8.96
CA GLU A 169 -8.64 -4.36 10.31
C GLU A 169 -9.69 -4.10 11.40
N THR A 170 -10.70 -3.29 11.08
CA THR A 170 -11.79 -2.96 12.01
C THR A 170 -12.95 -3.95 11.92
N VAL A 171 -13.19 -4.54 10.74
CA VAL A 171 -14.39 -5.35 10.47
C VAL A 171 -13.96 -6.73 10.00
N PRO A 172 -13.68 -7.68 10.92
CA PRO A 172 -13.20 -8.99 10.53
C PRO A 172 -14.30 -9.78 9.81
N ARG A 173 -14.00 -10.26 8.60
CA ARG A 173 -14.84 -11.19 7.84
C ARG A 173 -14.06 -12.42 7.39
N ALA A 174 -14.68 -13.57 7.20
CA ALA A 174 -13.98 -14.73 6.63
C ALA A 174 -13.53 -14.46 5.17
N ALA A 175 -14.43 -13.82 4.40
CA ALA A 175 -14.18 -13.34 3.06
C ALA A 175 -15.07 -12.10 2.79
N TRP A 176 -14.64 -11.26 1.85
CA TRP A 176 -15.47 -10.20 1.29
C TRP A 176 -16.02 -10.67 -0.05
N GLN A 177 -17.34 -10.57 -0.22
CA GLN A 177 -17.99 -11.05 -1.42
C GLN A 177 -18.01 -9.94 -2.47
N PRO A 178 -17.75 -10.26 -3.75
CA PRO A 178 -17.98 -9.32 -4.85
C PRO A 178 -19.43 -8.86 -4.88
N ILE A 179 -19.61 -7.60 -5.24
CA ILE A 179 -20.92 -6.99 -5.46
C ILE A 179 -20.95 -6.53 -6.90
N THR A 180 -22.09 -6.80 -7.56
CA THR A 180 -22.33 -6.41 -8.94
C THR A 180 -23.27 -5.21 -9.01
N SER A 181 -23.07 -4.36 -10.00
CA SER A 181 -23.97 -3.26 -10.37
C SER A 181 -24.44 -3.43 -11.81
N ALA A 182 -25.60 -2.84 -12.13
CA ALA A 182 -26.06 -2.74 -13.52
C ALA A 182 -25.26 -1.73 -14.35
N LYS A 183 -24.43 -0.89 -13.70
CA LYS A 183 -23.57 0.12 -14.34
C LYS A 183 -22.12 -0.14 -13.95
N ARG A 184 -21.18 0.35 -14.78
CA ARG A 184 -19.75 0.37 -14.45
C ARG A 184 -19.41 1.53 -13.52
N GLU A 185 -19.96 1.51 -12.31
CA GLU A 185 -19.85 2.60 -11.33
C GLU A 185 -18.69 2.44 -10.35
N PHE A 186 -18.12 1.23 -10.26
CA PHE A 186 -16.93 1.01 -9.45
C PHE A 186 -15.71 1.49 -10.23
N VAL A 187 -14.87 2.28 -9.57
CA VAL A 187 -13.63 2.79 -10.13
C VAL A 187 -12.45 2.04 -9.53
N PHE A 188 -11.34 1.94 -10.25
CA PHE A 188 -10.13 1.39 -9.69
C PHE A 188 -9.60 2.34 -8.61
N VAL A 189 -9.33 1.80 -7.42
CA VAL A 189 -8.76 2.52 -6.28
C VAL A 189 -7.51 1.77 -5.82
N HIS A 190 -6.54 2.50 -5.28
CA HIS A 190 -5.42 1.97 -4.51
C HIS A 190 -5.88 1.43 -3.16
N GLY A 191 -6.84 2.10 -2.52
CA GLY A 191 -7.42 1.69 -1.23
C GLY A 191 -6.55 2.00 0.00
N ASP A 192 -5.31 2.46 -0.20
CA ASP A 192 -4.39 2.89 0.86
C ASP A 192 -3.37 3.92 0.36
N LEU A 193 -3.85 4.93 -0.38
CA LEU A 193 -3.01 5.96 -0.99
C LEU A 193 -2.52 6.98 0.05
N ALA A 194 -1.63 6.55 0.95
CA ALA A 194 -1.09 7.32 2.07
C ALA A 194 0.39 7.70 1.87
N ARG A 195 0.91 8.63 2.68
CA ARG A 195 2.29 9.16 2.55
C ARG A 195 3.39 8.09 2.64
N HIS A 196 3.15 6.97 3.31
CA HIS A 196 4.13 5.89 3.41
C HIS A 196 4.18 5.00 2.16
N ASN A 197 3.19 5.10 1.25
CA ASN A 197 3.08 4.36 -0.01
C ASN A 197 3.47 5.19 -1.25
N ILE A 198 4.10 6.35 -1.03
CA ILE A 198 4.51 7.29 -2.09
C ILE A 198 6.00 7.53 -1.98
N MET A 199 6.75 7.21 -3.04
CA MET A 199 8.19 7.41 -3.12
C MET A 199 8.51 8.78 -3.72
N ILE A 200 9.41 9.51 -3.07
CA ILE A 200 9.88 10.83 -3.47
C ILE A 200 11.37 10.79 -3.81
N SER A 201 11.75 11.49 -4.88
CA SER A 201 13.16 11.75 -5.17
C SER A 201 13.72 12.75 -4.15
N PRO A 202 14.77 12.41 -3.38
CA PRO A 202 15.38 13.36 -2.45
C PRO A 202 16.00 14.56 -3.19
N GLU A 203 16.38 14.40 -4.46
CA GLU A 203 17.01 15.48 -5.23
C GLU A 203 15.99 16.49 -5.76
N THR A 204 14.87 16.01 -6.30
CA THR A 204 13.89 16.86 -6.97
C THR A 204 12.68 17.19 -6.11
N LEU A 205 12.43 16.41 -5.05
CA LEU A 205 11.20 16.46 -4.24
C LEU A 205 9.92 16.15 -5.05
N GLU A 206 10.08 15.42 -6.15
CA GLU A 206 8.97 14.95 -7.01
C GLU A 206 8.62 13.49 -6.73
N VAL A 207 7.37 13.13 -7.02
CA VAL A 207 6.89 11.74 -6.95
C VAL A 207 7.63 10.91 -7.99
N THR A 208 8.21 9.80 -7.54
CA THR A 208 8.92 8.83 -8.41
C THR A 208 8.11 7.56 -8.62
N CYS A 209 7.30 7.15 -7.64
CA CYS A 209 6.55 5.91 -7.70
C CYS A 209 5.42 5.89 -6.65
N ILE A 210 4.32 5.22 -6.98
CA ILE A 210 3.29 4.78 -6.01
C ILE A 210 3.38 3.26 -5.88
N PHE A 211 3.42 2.74 -4.67
CA PHE A 211 3.64 1.32 -4.39
C PHE A 211 2.71 0.81 -3.28
N ASP A 212 2.78 -0.49 -3.01
CA ASP A 212 1.91 -1.18 -2.04
C ASP A 212 0.43 -1.26 -2.46
N TRP A 213 0.20 -1.81 -3.65
CA TRP A 213 -1.13 -1.94 -4.26
C TRP A 213 -1.91 -3.18 -3.78
N GLU A 214 -1.55 -3.79 -2.64
CA GLU A 214 -2.19 -5.04 -2.17
C GLU A 214 -3.69 -4.87 -1.86
N HIS A 215 -4.12 -3.65 -1.53
CA HIS A 215 -5.52 -3.26 -1.28
C HIS A 215 -6.27 -2.71 -2.50
N ALA A 216 -5.62 -2.71 -3.67
CA ALA A 216 -6.21 -2.12 -4.86
C ALA A 216 -7.28 -3.00 -5.49
N GLY A 217 -8.24 -2.37 -6.17
CA GLY A 217 -9.31 -3.04 -6.89
C GLY A 217 -10.43 -2.08 -7.29
N TYR A 218 -11.49 -2.62 -7.89
CA TYR A 218 -12.67 -1.81 -8.24
C TYR A 218 -13.58 -1.63 -7.04
N PHE A 219 -13.86 -0.39 -6.66
CA PHE A 219 -14.69 -0.03 -5.51
C PHE A 219 -15.47 1.27 -5.78
N PRO A 220 -16.49 1.59 -4.96
CA PRO A 220 -17.09 2.92 -4.95
C PRO A 220 -16.01 4.00 -4.72
N LEU A 221 -16.12 5.12 -5.43
CA LEU A 221 -15.11 6.19 -5.43
C LEU A 221 -14.78 6.70 -4.02
N GLU A 222 -15.78 6.70 -3.14
CA GLU A 222 -15.67 7.16 -1.75
C GLU A 222 -14.70 6.34 -0.89
N LEU A 223 -14.31 5.13 -1.34
CA LEU A 223 -13.32 4.31 -0.65
C LEU A 223 -11.88 4.74 -0.91
N GLU A 224 -11.61 5.55 -1.95
CA GLU A 224 -10.33 6.23 -2.10
C GLU A 224 -10.38 7.58 -1.36
N VAL A 225 -9.65 7.65 -0.25
CA VAL A 225 -9.61 8.85 0.59
C VAL A 225 -8.34 9.63 0.33
N ASP A 226 -8.35 10.92 0.65
CA ASP A 226 -7.19 11.80 0.48
C ASP A 226 -6.08 11.55 1.52
N ALA A 227 -5.73 10.29 1.79
CA ALA A 227 -4.79 9.89 2.84
C ALA A 227 -3.37 10.42 2.62
N TRP A 228 -2.96 10.74 1.38
CA TRP A 228 -1.68 11.39 1.10
C TRP A 228 -1.60 12.81 1.69
N ARG A 229 -2.75 13.47 1.89
CA ARG A 229 -2.83 14.79 2.56
C ARG A 229 -2.71 14.68 4.07
N MET A 230 -2.94 13.50 4.64
CA MET A 230 -2.99 13.29 6.08
C MET A 230 -1.60 13.06 6.67
N ASN A 231 -1.33 13.68 7.82
CA ASN A 231 -0.20 13.28 8.65
C ASN A 231 -0.48 11.92 9.32
N HIS A 232 0.52 11.38 10.01
CA HIS A 232 0.42 10.08 10.66
C HIS A 232 -0.79 9.99 11.61
N SER A 233 -0.97 10.95 12.53
CA SER A 233 -2.11 10.93 13.45
C SER A 233 -3.46 10.98 12.73
N GLU A 234 -3.59 11.79 11.68
CA GLU A 234 -4.82 11.92 10.89
C GLU A 234 -5.14 10.63 10.13
N TYR A 235 -4.13 9.97 9.56
CA TYR A 235 -4.30 8.68 8.89
C TYR A 235 -4.85 7.62 9.86
N PHE A 236 -4.28 7.52 11.06
CA PHE A 236 -4.73 6.55 12.07
C PHE A 236 -6.13 6.86 12.63
N GLN A 237 -6.61 8.12 12.56
CA GLN A 237 -8.01 8.44 12.89
C GLN A 237 -9.02 7.80 11.92
N LEU A 238 -8.60 7.45 10.69
CA LEU A 238 -9.47 6.74 9.75
C LEU A 238 -9.88 5.34 10.25
N PHE A 239 -9.05 4.73 11.10
CA PHE A 239 -9.27 3.39 11.66
C PHE A 239 -10.19 3.41 12.88
N THR A 240 -10.43 4.59 13.46
CA THR A 240 -11.25 4.76 14.67
C THR A 240 -12.56 5.49 14.41
N CYS A 241 -12.71 6.15 13.25
CA CYS A 241 -13.95 6.83 12.87
C CYS A 241 -15.05 5.83 12.47
N GLN A 242 -15.86 5.43 13.44
CA GLN A 242 -16.92 4.44 13.26
C GLN A 242 -17.97 4.89 12.22
N GLU A 243 -18.33 6.16 12.19
CA GLU A 243 -19.32 6.69 11.23
C GLU A 243 -18.83 6.55 9.79
N ARG A 244 -17.55 6.84 9.55
CA ARG A 244 -16.93 6.66 8.23
C ARG A 244 -16.89 5.19 7.85
N ILE A 245 -16.38 4.33 8.74
CA ILE A 245 -16.25 2.90 8.45
C ILE A 245 -17.62 2.28 8.18
N GLN A 246 -18.65 2.67 8.95
CA GLN A 246 -20.02 2.23 8.72
C GLN A 246 -20.54 2.66 7.34
N ARG A 247 -20.35 3.93 6.96
CA ARG A 247 -20.76 4.44 5.65
C ARG A 247 -20.05 3.70 4.50
N GLU A 248 -18.73 3.51 4.62
CA GLU A 248 -17.95 2.81 3.60
C GLU A 248 -18.32 1.32 3.51
N LEU A 249 -18.63 0.67 4.64
CA LEU A 249 -19.16 -0.69 4.67
C LEU A 249 -20.47 -0.83 3.90
N GLU A 250 -21.39 0.13 4.05
CA GLU A 250 -22.69 0.11 3.37
C GLU A 250 -22.53 0.17 1.85
N LEU A 251 -21.56 0.95 1.36
CA LEU A 251 -21.22 1.04 -0.06
C LEU A 251 -20.70 -0.28 -0.64
N ILE A 252 -20.12 -1.14 0.18
CA ILE A 252 -19.66 -2.49 -0.19
C ILE A 252 -20.54 -3.59 0.42
N GLY A 253 -21.84 -3.33 0.54
CA GLY A 253 -22.88 -4.30 0.86
C GLY A 253 -22.83 -4.87 2.29
N GLY A 254 -22.13 -4.20 3.20
CA GLY A 254 -22.25 -4.45 4.64
C GLY A 254 -23.64 -4.07 5.14
N LYS A 255 -24.37 -5.04 5.69
CA LYS A 255 -25.65 -4.81 6.40
C LYS A 255 -25.42 -4.90 7.91
N GLY A 256 -26.00 -3.97 8.67
CA GLY A 256 -25.94 -3.93 10.14
C GLY A 256 -25.02 -2.83 10.68
N ARG A 257 -25.22 -2.44 11.95
CA ARG A 257 -24.38 -1.45 12.65
C ARG A 257 -23.08 -2.11 13.14
N LEU A 258 -21.98 -1.37 13.08
CA LEU A 258 -20.73 -1.74 13.76
C LEU A 258 -20.98 -2.04 15.25
N PRO A 259 -20.35 -3.10 15.82
CA PRO A 259 -20.42 -3.35 17.26
C PRO A 259 -19.93 -2.15 18.06
N SER A 260 -20.63 -1.78 19.14
CA SER A 260 -20.30 -0.64 19.99
C SER A 260 -19.00 -0.82 20.81
N CYS A 261 -18.43 -2.02 20.83
CA CYS A 261 -17.22 -2.36 21.58
C CYS A 261 -16.05 -2.71 20.66
N MET A 262 -15.38 -1.70 20.11
CA MET A 262 -13.99 -1.86 19.66
C MET A 262 -13.10 -0.90 20.44
N LYS A 263 -12.68 -1.37 21.62
CA LYS A 263 -11.61 -0.74 22.41
C LYS A 263 -10.30 -1.42 22.09
N GLU A 264 -9.30 -0.59 21.77
CA GLU A 264 -7.89 -0.78 22.10
C GLU A 264 -7.23 -2.07 21.58
N GLY A 265 -7.03 -2.17 20.26
CA GLY A 265 -6.13 -3.17 19.68
C GLY A 265 -5.02 -2.60 18.79
N PHE A 266 -5.07 -1.30 18.45
CA PHE A 266 -4.24 -0.74 17.39
C PHE A 266 -2.95 -0.06 17.86
N MET A 267 -2.82 0.19 19.17
CA MET A 267 -1.68 0.92 19.76
C MET A 267 -0.37 0.10 19.88
N LEU A 268 -0.28 -1.09 19.27
CA LEU A 268 0.92 -1.95 19.34
C LEU A 268 1.69 -2.07 18.01
N ARG A 269 1.36 -1.26 16.99
CA ARG A 269 2.12 -1.20 15.73
C ARG A 269 2.89 0.11 15.53
N SER A 270 3.04 0.89 16.60
CA SER A 270 3.73 2.18 16.61
C SER A 270 4.93 2.15 17.54
N GLU A 271 5.94 1.36 17.18
CA GLU A 271 7.35 1.58 17.57
C GLU A 271 8.25 1.27 16.37
#